data_AF-A0A8H7S5W4-F1
#
_entry.id   AF-A0A8H7S5W4-F1
#
_cell.length_a   1.000
_cell.length_b   1.000
_cell.length_c   1.000
_cell.angle_alpha   90.00
_cell.angle_beta   90.00
_cell.angle_gamma   90.00
#
_symmetry.space_group_name_H-M   'P 1'
#
loop_
_entity.id
_entity.type
_entity.pdbx_description
1 polymer ?
#
loop_
_entity_poly.entity_id
_entity_poly.type
_entity_poly.pdbx_seq_one_letter_code
_entity_poly.pdbx_strand_id
1 'polypeptide(L)'
;MSAKIVGSLQSTLSKLNALQKPVVYNTKVAVEIAKQVYTKEGMAVPTGEQFAQAQQTLQKSFNMSTLKNLTIRDVAKGGIVAAELYTFFLVGEIVGRRNLIGYDVEPAVEHHEH
;
A
#
# COMPACT_ATOMS: atom_id res chain seq x y z
N MET A 1 -18.46 -31.14 33.22
CA MET A 1 -18.30 -29.77 32.65
C MET A 1 -17.70 -29.75 31.23
N SER A 2 -17.12 -30.86 30.74
CA SER A 2 -16.53 -31.01 29.39
C SER A 2 -17.53 -30.96 28.22
N ALA A 3 -18.73 -31.55 28.37
CA ALA A 3 -19.70 -31.62 27.26
C ALA A 3 -20.26 -30.25 26.80
N LYS A 4 -20.37 -29.27 27.71
CA LYS A 4 -20.85 -27.91 27.38
C LYS A 4 -19.81 -27.11 26.58
N ILE A 5 -18.52 -27.33 26.85
CA ILE A 5 -17.39 -26.69 26.15
C ILE A 5 -17.24 -27.28 24.74
N VAL A 6 -17.39 -28.60 24.60
CA VAL A 6 -17.38 -29.27 23.29
C VAL A 6 -18.55 -28.80 22.42
N GLY A 7 -19.75 -28.66 22.99
CA GLY A 7 -20.93 -28.17 22.27
C GLY A 7 -20.84 -26.71 21.82
N SER A 8 -20.28 -25.82 22.65
CA SER A 8 -20.09 -24.41 22.27
C SER A 8 -19.02 -24.27 21.18
N LEU A 9 -17.94 -25.05 21.25
CA LEU A 9 -16.90 -25.10 20.23
C LEU A 9 -17.44 -25.62 18.89
N GLN A 10 -18.23 -26.69 18.90
CA GLN A 10 -18.91 -27.24 17.72
C GLN A 10 -19.81 -26.19 17.04
N SER A 11 -20.57 -25.42 17.83
CA SER A 11 -21.44 -24.36 17.28
C SER A 11 -20.63 -23.21 16.67
N THR A 12 -19.49 -22.87 17.28
CA THR A 12 -18.62 -21.77 16.81
C THR A 12 -17.89 -22.17 15.52
N LEU A 13 -17.42 -23.41 15.43
CA LEU A 13 -16.86 -23.98 14.20
C LEU A 13 -17.90 -24.04 13.07
N SER A 14 -19.15 -24.41 13.39
CA SER A 14 -20.23 -24.45 12.40
C SER A 14 -20.56 -23.05 11.86
N LYS A 15 -20.52 -22.02 12.71
CA LYS A 15 -20.66 -20.61 12.30
C LYS A 15 -19.50 -20.14 11.44
N LEU A 16 -18.25 -20.52 11.78
CA LEU A 16 -17.08 -20.23 10.95
C LEU A 16 -17.20 -20.86 9.56
N ASN A 17 -17.64 -22.12 9.50
CA ASN A 17 -17.87 -22.83 8.24
C ASN A 17 -18.99 -22.16 7.42
N ALA A 18 -20.05 -21.68 8.07
CA ALA A 18 -21.10 -20.91 7.41
C ALA A 18 -20.59 -19.57 6.85
N LEU A 19 -19.64 -18.91 7.53
CA LEU A 19 -19.01 -17.67 7.05
C LEU A 19 -17.96 -17.90 5.96
N GLN A 20 -17.39 -19.10 5.84
CA GLN A 20 -16.39 -19.41 4.82
C GLN A 20 -16.92 -19.16 3.40
N LYS A 21 -18.14 -19.61 3.09
CA LYS A 21 -18.74 -19.44 1.75
C LYS A 21 -18.91 -17.97 1.34
N PRO A 22 -19.56 -17.09 2.14
CA PRO A 22 -19.71 -15.68 1.77
C PRO A 22 -18.38 -14.92 1.78
N VAL A 23 -17.46 -15.22 2.72
CA VAL A 23 -16.13 -14.59 2.75
C VAL A 23 -15.35 -14.94 1.48
N VAL A 24 -15.27 -16.23 1.13
CA VAL A 24 -14.55 -16.66 -0.08
C VAL A 24 -15.17 -16.05 -1.34
N TYR A 25 -16.49 -15.97 -1.44
CA TYR A 25 -17.15 -15.34 -2.58
C TYR A 25 -16.83 -13.83 -2.67
N ASN A 26 -16.99 -13.09 -1.56
CA ASN A 26 -16.72 -11.66 -1.52
C ASN A 26 -15.24 -11.34 -1.79
N THR A 27 -14.32 -12.16 -1.27
CA THR A 27 -12.89 -12.03 -1.57
C THR A 27 -12.60 -12.25 -3.05
N LYS A 28 -13.23 -13.24 -3.69
CA LYS A 28 -13.07 -13.46 -5.15
C LYS A 28 -13.56 -12.28 -5.96
N VAL A 29 -14.72 -11.73 -5.62
CA VAL A 29 -15.27 -10.54 -6.29
C VAL A 29 -14.33 -9.34 -6.09
N ALA A 30 -13.86 -9.11 -4.86
CA ALA A 30 -12.91 -8.04 -4.56
C ALA A 30 -11.61 -8.19 -5.36
N VAL A 31 -11.09 -9.42 -5.52
CA VAL A 31 -9.89 -9.70 -6.33
C VAL A 31 -10.12 -9.39 -7.81
N GLU A 32 -11.27 -9.77 -8.38
CA GLU A 32 -11.58 -9.44 -9.78
C GLU A 32 -11.72 -7.93 -10.00
N ILE A 33 -12.35 -7.22 -9.06
CA ILE A 33 -12.43 -5.75 -9.10
C ILE A 33 -11.03 -5.14 -9.02
N ALA A 34 -10.20 -5.59 -8.07
CA ALA A 34 -8.83 -5.12 -7.93
C ALA A 34 -8.01 -5.35 -9.21
N LYS A 35 -8.17 -6.52 -9.85
CA LYS A 35 -7.52 -6.84 -11.12
C LYS A 35 -7.96 -5.93 -12.27
N GLN A 36 -9.26 -5.62 -12.34
CA GLN A 36 -9.80 -4.69 -13.34
C GLN A 36 -9.21 -3.29 -13.14
N VAL A 37 -9.20 -2.78 -11.91
CA VAL A 37 -8.61 -1.46 -11.58
C VAL A 37 -7.11 -1.45 -11.90
N TYR A 38 -6.37 -2.49 -11.50
CA TYR A 38 -4.93 -2.59 -11.79
C TYR A 38 -4.61 -2.46 -13.28
N THR A 39 -5.43 -3.11 -14.12
CA THR A 39 -5.24 -3.08 -15.58
C THR A 39 -5.71 -1.76 -16.19
N LYS A 40 -6.83 -1.21 -15.71
CA LYS A 40 -7.44 0.01 -16.26
C LYS A 40 -6.68 1.28 -15.88
N GLU A 41 -6.17 1.35 -14.66
CA GLU A 41 -5.36 2.47 -14.16
C GLU A 41 -3.91 2.39 -14.64
N GLY A 42 -3.53 1.36 -15.40
CA GLY A 42 -2.18 1.23 -15.92
C GLY A 42 -1.12 1.10 -14.83
N MET A 43 -1.46 0.44 -13.71
CA MET A 43 -0.56 0.23 -12.55
C MET A 43 0.57 -0.77 -12.83
N ALA A 44 0.73 -1.18 -14.09
CA ALA A 44 1.84 -1.98 -14.56
C ALA A 44 3.13 -1.14 -14.51
N VAL A 45 4.24 -1.80 -14.21
CA VAL A 45 5.55 -1.14 -14.28
C VAL A 45 5.77 -0.65 -15.72
N PRO A 46 6.07 0.64 -15.93
CA PRO A 46 6.23 1.21 -17.26
C PRO A 46 7.39 0.54 -18.02
N THR A 47 7.32 0.56 -19.34
CA THR A 47 8.41 0.06 -20.19
C THR A 47 9.63 0.98 -20.10
N GLY A 48 10.83 0.47 -20.44
CA GLY A 48 12.06 1.27 -20.40
C GLY A 48 12.01 2.54 -21.28
N GLU A 49 11.27 2.48 -22.39
CA GLU A 49 11.03 3.63 -23.26
C GLU A 49 10.17 4.70 -22.59
N GLN A 50 9.10 4.30 -21.89
CA GLN A 50 8.24 5.22 -21.15
C GLN A 50 9.02 5.91 -20.01
N PHE A 51 9.95 5.19 -19.37
CA PHE A 51 10.82 5.77 -18.36
C PHE A 51 11.76 6.83 -18.95
N ALA A 52 12.38 6.54 -20.10
CA ALA A 52 13.23 7.50 -20.79
C ALA A 52 12.46 8.77 -21.21
N GLN A 53 11.23 8.61 -21.71
CA GLN A 53 10.35 9.73 -22.04
C GLN A 53 9.97 10.58 -20.82
N ALA A 54 9.67 9.93 -19.68
CA ALA A 54 9.40 10.62 -18.42
C ALA A 54 10.61 11.45 -17.96
N GLN A 55 11.82 10.88 -18.02
CA GLN A 55 13.05 11.57 -17.66
C GLN A 55 13.32 12.80 -18.55
N GLN A 56 13.14 12.67 -19.86
CA GLN A 56 13.28 13.79 -20.79
C GLN A 56 12.25 14.90 -20.52
N THR A 57 11.02 14.52 -20.16
CA THR A 57 9.96 15.48 -19.80
C THR A 57 10.30 16.23 -18.53
N LEU A 58 10.79 15.54 -17.49
CA LEU A 58 11.25 16.16 -16.26
C LEU A 58 12.38 17.16 -16.53
N GLN A 59 13.39 16.78 -17.31
CA GLN A 59 14.50 17.67 -17.68
C GLN A 59 14.00 18.93 -18.40
N LYS A 60 13.00 18.81 -19.28
CA LYS A 60 12.39 19.97 -19.97
C LYS A 60 11.54 20.83 -19.03
N SER A 61 10.88 20.25 -18.04
CA SER A 61 10.06 20.99 -17.08
C SER A 61 10.88 21.82 -16.07
N PHE A 62 12.14 21.44 -15.82
CA PHE A 62 13.06 22.21 -14.96
C PHE A 62 13.68 23.44 -15.64
N ASN A 63 13.23 23.82 -16.85
CA ASN A 63 13.70 25.04 -17.49
C ASN A 63 13.26 26.30 -16.72
N MET A 64 14.19 27.25 -16.59
CA MET A 64 14.03 28.52 -15.87
C MET A 64 12.80 29.33 -16.33
N SER A 65 12.40 29.19 -17.59
CA SER A 65 11.23 29.86 -18.17
C SER A 65 9.89 29.26 -17.71
N THR A 66 9.85 27.95 -17.43
CA THR A 66 8.65 27.25 -16.94
C THR A 66 8.41 27.56 -15.47
N LEU A 67 9.48 27.61 -14.67
CA LEU A 67 9.40 27.92 -13.24
C LEU A 67 8.92 29.35 -12.96
N LYS A 68 9.23 30.30 -13.85
CA LYS A 68 8.78 31.69 -13.73
C LYS A 68 7.30 31.90 -14.03
N ASN A 69 6.64 30.94 -14.68
CA ASN A 69 5.22 31.03 -15.07
C ASN A 69 4.31 30.14 -14.19
N LEU A 70 4.79 29.64 -13.04
CA LEU A 70 4.00 28.77 -12.18
C LEU A 70 2.90 29.55 -11.45
N THR A 71 1.66 29.05 -11.54
CA THR A 71 0.53 29.58 -10.78
C THR A 71 0.39 28.85 -9.44
N ILE A 72 -0.21 29.48 -8.43
CA ILE A 72 -0.50 28.86 -7.12
C ILE A 72 -1.28 27.54 -7.27
N ARG A 73 -2.18 27.46 -8.26
CA ARG A 73 -2.93 26.24 -8.59
C ARG A 73 -2.03 25.09 -9.07
N ASP A 74 -0.98 25.40 -9.79
CA ASP A 74 -0.03 24.39 -10.30
C ASP A 74 0.85 23.87 -9.17
N VAL A 75 1.24 24.76 -8.25
CA VAL A 75 1.96 24.37 -7.02
C VAL A 75 1.08 23.49 -6.13
N ALA A 76 -0.20 23.83 -5.95
CA ALA A 76 -1.12 23.03 -5.16
C ALA A 76 -1.30 21.61 -5.75
N LYS A 77 -1.48 21.51 -7.08
CA LYS A 77 -1.56 20.21 -7.77
C LYS A 77 -0.25 19.43 -7.63
N GLY A 78 0.89 20.08 -7.83
CA GLY A 78 2.21 19.47 -7.67
C GLY A 78 2.44 18.97 -6.24
N GLY A 79 1.98 19.71 -5.23
CA GLY A 79 2.03 19.32 -3.83
C GLY A 79 1.21 18.07 -3.52
N ILE A 80 0.00 17.96 -4.10
CA ILE A 80 -0.83 16.75 -3.96
C ILE A 80 -0.11 15.54 -4.56
N VAL A 81 0.40 15.66 -5.79
CA VAL A 81 1.15 14.58 -6.44
C VAL A 81 2.42 14.22 -5.66
N ALA A 82 3.13 15.20 -5.09
CA ALA A 82 4.29 14.95 -4.24
C ALA A 82 3.91 14.18 -2.96
N ALA A 83 2.77 14.50 -2.34
CA ALA A 83 2.26 13.77 -1.18
C ALA A 83 1.88 12.32 -1.53
N GLU A 84 1.32 12.09 -2.72
CA GLU A 84 1.05 10.73 -3.23
C GLU A 84 2.35 9.94 -3.41
N LEU A 85 3.36 10.53 -4.06
CA LEU A 85 4.68 9.90 -4.22
C LEU A 85 5.35 9.59 -2.87
N TYR A 86 5.23 10.50 -1.90
CA TYR A 86 5.73 10.27 -0.54
C TYR A 86 5.01 9.11 0.15
N THR A 87 3.71 8.98 -0.08
CA THR A 87 2.93 7.84 0.45
C THR A 87 3.41 6.52 -0.14
N PHE A 88 3.66 6.46 -1.46
CA PHE A 88 4.24 5.27 -2.09
C PHE A 88 5.64 4.95 -1.56
N PHE A 89 6.47 5.95 -1.27
CA PHE A 89 7.77 5.76 -0.65
C PHE A 89 7.66 5.10 0.73
N LEU A 90 6.76 5.58 1.59
CA LEU A 90 6.51 4.97 2.90
C LEU A 90 5.98 3.54 2.80
N VAL A 91 5.08 3.26 1.85
CA VAL A 91 4.63 1.89 1.56
C VAL A 91 5.81 1.01 1.13
N GLY A 92 6.71 1.55 0.30
CA GLY A 92 7.96 0.89 -0.08
C GLY A 92 8.84 0.55 1.12
N GLU A 93 8.98 1.47 2.08
CA GLU A 93 9.71 1.21 3.32
C GLU A 93 9.05 0.10 4.16
N ILE A 94 7.71 0.09 4.28
CA ILE A 94 6.96 -0.96 4.98
C ILE A 94 7.22 -2.34 4.34
N VAL A 95 7.20 -2.41 3.01
CA VAL A 95 7.50 -3.65 2.27
C VAL A 95 8.96 -4.06 2.46
N GLY A 96 9.90 -3.11 2.36
CA GLY A 96 11.34 -3.35 2.49
C GLY A 96 11.74 -3.83 3.90
N ARG A 97 11.16 -3.23 4.94
CA ARG A 97 11.39 -3.62 6.35
C ARG A 97 10.53 -4.81 6.79
N ARG A 98 9.50 -5.18 6.02
CA ARG A 98 8.50 -6.24 6.33
C ARG A 98 7.80 -6.07 7.69
N ASN A 99 7.72 -4.83 8.18
CA ASN A 99 7.09 -4.50 9.45
C ASN A 99 6.19 -3.27 9.25
N LEU A 100 4.97 -3.33 9.80
CA LEU A 100 3.98 -2.28 9.67
C LEU A 100 4.27 -1.10 10.61
N ILE A 101 4.89 -1.35 11.76
CA ILE A 101 5.17 -0.33 12.79
C ILE A 101 6.58 -0.53 13.33
N GLY A 102 7.42 0.50 13.18
CA GLY A 102 8.75 0.49 13.80
C GLY A 102 9.70 -0.57 13.22
N TYR A 103 10.98 -0.46 13.56
CA TYR A 103 11.94 -1.50 13.20
C TYR A 103 11.84 -2.55 14.28
N ASP A 104 11.80 -3.81 13.88
CA ASP A 104 11.92 -4.90 14.83
C ASP A 104 13.38 -4.94 15.27
N VAL A 105 13.71 -4.10 16.24
CA VAL A 105 14.99 -4.11 16.93
C VAL A 105 14.75 -4.88 18.22
N GLU A 106 15.57 -5.90 18.45
CA GLU A 106 15.65 -6.49 19.78
C GLU A 106 15.98 -5.33 20.74
N PRO A 107 15.24 -5.17 21.85
CA PRO A 107 15.57 -4.15 22.83
C PRO A 107 17.00 -4.41 23.26
N ALA A 108 17.87 -3.42 23.03
CA ALA A 108 19.24 -3.46 23.53
C ALA A 108 19.14 -3.82 25.01
N VAL A 109 19.71 -4.98 25.36
CA VAL A 109 19.79 -5.50 26.72
C VAL A 109 20.14 -4.33 27.62
N GLU A 110 19.21 -3.96 28.50
CA GLU A 110 19.41 -2.87 29.44
C GLU A 110 20.72 -3.12 30.18
N HIS A 111 21.71 -2.27 29.92
CA HIS A 111 22.89 -2.15 30.75
C HIS A 111 22.39 -1.75 32.14
N HIS A 112 22.13 -2.76 32.97
CA HIS A 112 22.04 -2.59 34.41
C HIS A 112 23.43 -2.17 34.86
N GLU A 113 23.58 -0.88 35.13
CA GLU A 113 24.71 -0.32 35.84
C GLU A 113 24.86 -1.04 37.18
N HIS A 114 26.05 -1.60 37.41
CA HIS A 114 26.59 -2.00 38.70
C HIS A 114 27.92 -1.28 38.90
#